data_AF-A0A7R9Y1S3-F1
#
_entry.id   AF-A0A7R9Y1S3-F1
#
_cell.length_a   1.000
_cell.length_b   1.000
_cell.length_c   1.000
_cell.angle_alpha   90.00
_cell.angle_beta   90.00
_cell.angle_gamma   90.00
#
_symmetry.space_group_name_H-M   'P 1'
#
loop_
_entity.id
_entity.type
_entity.pdbx_description
1 polymer ?
#
loop_
_entity_poly.entity_id
_entity_poly.type
_entity_poly.pdbx_seq_one_letter_code
_entity_poly.pdbx_strand_id
1 'polypeptide(L)'
;ANAPPGGPASSNPSFTRVDAANYDKVRAGPMPPPPRNALVELHLEKNVRRVSIHTPRGFDELVVAAIKRVPGREYDAATRRWNFPESHLKDAAAALKSAPGVCIEVVMPVPIVQRALAVMTQLERAAAAAAA
;
A
#
# COMPACT_ATOMS: atom_id res chain seq x y z
N ALA A 1 18.02 -54.83 10.44
CA ALA A 1 17.99 -53.77 9.41
C ALA A 1 16.90 -52.77 9.83
N ASN A 2 17.19 -51.61 10.43
CA ASN A 2 17.75 -50.34 9.92
C ASN A 2 16.66 -49.34 9.40
N ALA A 3 16.40 -48.30 10.23
CA ALA A 3 15.83 -46.93 10.02
C ALA A 3 14.35 -46.69 9.57
N PRO A 4 13.73 -45.51 9.89
CA PRO A 4 13.97 -44.51 10.96
C PRO A 4 12.71 -44.11 11.79
N PRO A 5 12.85 -43.37 12.91
CA PRO A 5 11.73 -42.79 13.65
C PRO A 5 11.16 -41.56 12.91
N GLY A 6 9.86 -41.59 12.62
CA GLY A 6 9.13 -40.44 12.07
C GLY A 6 9.12 -39.28 13.06
N GLY A 7 9.63 -38.12 12.64
CA GLY A 7 9.63 -36.89 13.44
C GLY A 7 8.21 -36.43 13.78
N PRO A 8 8.03 -35.69 14.89
CA PRO A 8 6.72 -35.21 15.29
C PRO A 8 6.17 -34.23 14.25
N ALA A 9 4.97 -34.54 13.77
CA ALA A 9 4.17 -33.68 12.91
C ALA A 9 4.12 -32.26 13.48
N SER A 10 4.50 -31.29 12.65
CA SER A 10 4.37 -29.86 12.92
C SER A 10 2.90 -29.56 13.24
N SER A 11 2.56 -29.49 14.54
CA SER A 11 1.25 -29.08 15.00
C SER A 11 1.08 -27.62 14.59
N ASN A 12 0.20 -27.38 13.62
CA ASN A 12 -0.41 -26.08 13.44
C ASN A 12 -0.92 -25.59 14.81
N PRO A 13 -0.69 -24.33 15.21
CA PRO A 13 -1.16 -23.85 16.51
C PRO A 13 -2.68 -23.85 16.49
N SER A 14 -3.25 -24.82 17.20
CA SER A 14 -4.68 -24.93 17.46
C SER A 14 -5.19 -23.62 18.04
N PHE A 15 -6.20 -23.02 17.41
CA PHE A 15 -6.97 -21.94 18.01
C PHE A 15 -7.71 -22.49 19.24
N THR A 16 -7.06 -22.48 20.40
CA THR A 16 -7.71 -22.85 21.66
C THR A 16 -8.70 -21.74 22.00
N ARG A 17 -9.99 -22.08 22.09
CA ARG A 17 -11.04 -21.16 22.52
C ARG A 17 -10.69 -20.64 23.92
N VAL A 18 -10.58 -19.32 24.07
CA VAL A 18 -10.24 -18.70 25.35
C VAL A 18 -11.51 -18.59 26.20
N ASP A 19 -11.46 -19.10 27.42
CA ASP A 19 -12.50 -19.01 28.44
C ASP A 19 -11.94 -18.50 29.77
N ALA A 20 -12.82 -18.21 30.74
CA ALA A 20 -12.45 -17.62 32.02
C ALA A 20 -11.51 -18.49 32.87
N ALA A 21 -11.50 -19.81 32.68
CA ALA A 21 -10.63 -20.72 33.44
C ALA A 21 -9.25 -20.92 32.78
N ASN A 22 -9.11 -20.52 31.51
CA ASN A 22 -7.88 -20.66 30.73
C ASN A 22 -7.16 -19.32 30.48
N TYR A 23 -7.80 -18.18 30.81
CA TYR A 23 -7.26 -16.84 30.56
C TYR A 23 -5.84 -16.65 31.13
N ASP A 24 -5.59 -17.07 32.37
CA ASP A 24 -4.28 -16.96 33.02
C ASP A 24 -3.18 -17.83 32.40
N LYS A 25 -3.54 -18.83 31.59
CA LYS A 25 -2.61 -19.74 30.91
C LYS A 25 -2.29 -19.29 29.49
N VAL A 26 -3.11 -18.41 28.92
CA VAL A 26 -2.84 -17.77 27.63
C VAL A 26 -1.85 -16.63 27.88
N ARG A 27 -0.54 -16.93 27.81
CA ARG A 27 0.45 -15.87 27.68
C ARG A 27 0.11 -15.10 26.41
N ALA A 28 -0.21 -13.81 26.55
CA ALA A 28 -0.28 -12.92 25.41
C ALA A 28 1.04 -13.05 24.65
N GLY A 29 0.96 -13.48 23.38
CA GLY A 29 2.11 -13.44 22.49
C GLY A 29 2.69 -12.03 22.45
N PRO A 30 3.95 -11.87 21.98
CA PRO A 30 4.52 -10.55 21.82
C PRO A 30 3.51 -9.66 21.07
N MET A 31 3.13 -8.55 21.71
CA MET A 31 2.16 -7.61 21.15
C MET A 31 2.66 -7.21 19.76
N PRO A 32 1.81 -7.27 18.70
CA PRO A 32 2.23 -6.78 17.40
C PRO A 32 2.66 -5.32 17.55
N PRO A 33 3.78 -4.92 16.93
CA PRO A 33 4.24 -3.54 17.02
C PRO A 33 3.11 -2.60 16.57
N PRO A 34 2.94 -1.45 17.23
CA PRO A 34 1.89 -0.52 16.88
C PRO A 34 1.98 -0.14 15.39
N PRO A 35 0.83 -0.08 14.68
CA PRO A 35 0.81 0.27 13.28
C PRO A 35 1.47 1.64 13.10
N ARG A 36 2.42 1.71 12.18
CA ARG A 36 3.14 2.95 11.89
C ARG A 36 2.29 3.80 10.95
N ASN A 37 2.17 5.10 11.23
CA ASN A 37 1.52 6.02 10.30
C ASN A 37 2.59 6.61 9.37
N ALA A 38 2.45 6.40 8.07
CA ALA A 38 3.31 6.99 7.05
C ALA A 38 2.48 7.90 6.14
N LEU A 39 2.90 9.16 6.01
CA LEU A 39 2.32 10.10 5.07
C LEU A 39 3.03 9.96 3.73
N VAL A 40 2.26 9.69 2.68
CA VAL A 40 2.75 9.58 1.31
C VAL A 40 1.98 10.58 0.44
N GLU A 41 2.70 11.49 -0.18
CA GLU A 41 2.15 12.51 -1.06
C GLU A 41 2.49 12.16 -2.51
N LEU A 42 1.51 12.23 -3.40
CA LEU A 42 1.68 11.85 -4.82
C LEU A 42 1.70 13.09 -5.69
N HIS A 43 2.84 13.58 -6.13
CA HIS A 43 2.92 14.81 -6.93
C HIS A 43 2.90 14.52 -8.43
N LEU A 44 1.98 15.14 -9.17
CA LEU A 44 2.06 15.09 -10.64
C LEU A 44 3.16 16.03 -11.12
N GLU A 45 4.07 15.50 -11.93
CA GLU A 45 5.05 16.29 -12.64
C GLU A 45 4.36 17.21 -13.65
N LYS A 46 4.83 18.45 -13.77
CA LYS A 46 4.15 19.49 -14.58
C LYS A 46 4.20 19.20 -16.08
N ASN A 47 5.25 18.52 -16.56
CA ASN A 47 5.56 18.40 -18.00
C ASN A 47 5.65 16.95 -18.49
N VAL A 48 5.49 15.98 -17.60
CA VAL A 48 5.60 14.56 -17.91
C VAL A 48 4.42 13.88 -17.22
N ARG A 49 3.69 13.00 -17.91
CA ARG A 49 2.57 12.19 -17.35
C ARG A 49 3.08 11.19 -16.31
N ARG A 50 3.69 11.71 -15.26
CA ARG A 50 4.44 11.01 -14.23
C ARG A 50 4.05 11.54 -12.88
N VAL A 51 4.02 10.63 -11.94
CA VAL A 51 3.74 10.88 -10.53
C VAL A 51 5.03 10.62 -9.77
N SER A 52 5.47 11.59 -8.99
CA SER A 52 6.56 11.43 -8.03
C SER A 52 5.99 11.19 -6.64
N ILE A 53 6.60 10.27 -5.90
CA ILE A 53 6.21 9.95 -4.53
C ILE A 53 7.06 10.78 -3.58
N HIS A 54 6.41 11.55 -2.73
CA HIS A 54 7.03 12.36 -1.70
C HIS A 54 6.65 11.82 -0.32
N THR A 55 7.66 11.68 0.54
CA THR A 55 7.49 11.22 1.91
C THR A 55 8.26 12.17 2.84
N PRO A 56 7.58 13.06 3.59
CA PRO A 56 8.26 14.05 4.42
C PRO A 56 9.10 13.43 5.54
N ARG A 57 8.76 12.20 5.97
CA ARG A 57 9.49 11.43 6.99
C ARG A 57 10.51 10.44 6.41
N GLY A 58 10.74 10.47 5.10
CA GLY A 58 11.59 9.51 4.40
C GLY A 58 10.88 8.19 4.06
N PHE A 59 11.57 7.37 3.27
CA PHE A 59 11.06 6.09 2.80
C PHE A 59 11.35 4.98 3.81
N ASP A 60 10.33 4.55 4.55
CA ASP A 60 10.37 3.33 5.38
C ASP A 60 10.40 2.08 4.49
N GLU A 61 10.99 0.99 4.97
CA GLU A 61 11.07 -0.29 4.26
C GLU A 61 9.69 -0.81 3.81
N LEU A 62 8.66 -0.61 4.64
CA LEU A 62 7.29 -1.02 4.34
C LEU A 62 6.67 -0.16 3.22
N VAL A 63 6.98 1.14 3.22
CA VAL A 63 6.56 2.06 2.14
C VAL A 63 7.28 1.70 0.85
N VAL A 64 8.59 1.42 0.89
CA VAL A 64 9.35 0.98 -0.27
C VAL A 64 8.82 -0.35 -0.80
N ALA A 65 8.49 -1.31 0.08
CA ALA A 65 7.89 -2.58 -0.32
C ALA A 65 6.55 -2.40 -1.02
N ALA A 66 5.71 -1.45 -0.57
CA ALA A 66 4.47 -1.10 -1.25
C ALA A 66 4.73 -0.45 -2.63
N ILE A 67 5.68 0.50 -2.72
CA ILE A 67 6.04 1.17 -3.99
C ILE A 67 6.61 0.17 -5.01
N LYS A 68 7.38 -0.83 -4.55
CA LYS A 68 7.91 -1.89 -5.41
C LYS A 68 6.81 -2.75 -6.06
N ARG A 69 5.59 -2.76 -5.55
CA ARG A 69 4.44 -3.45 -6.17
C ARG A 69 3.85 -2.68 -7.35
N VAL A 70 4.16 -1.38 -7.48
CA VAL A 70 3.62 -0.53 -8.55
C VAL A 70 4.28 -0.89 -9.89
N PRO A 71 3.52 -1.12 -10.98
CA PRO A 71 4.11 -1.31 -12.31
C PRO A 71 4.70 0.00 -12.85
N GLY A 72 5.83 -0.09 -13.56
CA GLY A 72 6.48 1.06 -14.17
C GLY A 72 7.20 2.01 -13.19
N ARG A 73 7.48 1.58 -11.95
CA ARG A 73 8.28 2.39 -11.02
C ARG A 73 9.72 2.57 -11.48
N GLU A 74 10.23 3.76 -11.32
CA GLU A 74 11.63 4.14 -11.51
C GLU A 74 12.10 4.90 -10.28
N TYR A 75 13.33 4.61 -9.85
CA TYR A 75 13.96 5.33 -8.77
C TYR A 75 14.88 6.40 -9.36
N ASP A 76 14.59 7.66 -9.06
CA ASP A 76 15.45 8.78 -9.43
C ASP A 76 16.45 9.04 -8.30
N ALA A 77 17.72 8.74 -8.58
CA ALA A 77 18.81 8.91 -7.62
C ALA A 77 19.12 10.40 -7.34
N ALA A 78 18.83 11.31 -8.27
CA ALA A 78 19.10 12.74 -8.09
C ALA A 78 18.14 13.35 -7.07
N THR A 79 16.86 13.02 -7.14
CA THR A 79 15.84 13.50 -6.20
C THR A 79 15.62 12.56 -5.02
N ARG A 80 16.20 11.35 -5.07
CA ARG A 80 16.01 10.23 -4.13
C ARG A 80 14.54 9.84 -3.98
N ARG A 81 13.78 9.95 -5.06
CA ARG A 81 12.32 9.72 -5.09
C ARG A 81 11.96 8.61 -6.06
N TRP A 82 10.81 8.01 -5.80
CA TRP A 82 10.20 7.05 -6.71
C TRP A 82 9.24 7.77 -7.65
N ASN A 83 9.37 7.47 -8.94
CA ASN A 83 8.55 8.02 -9.99
C ASN A 83 7.84 6.88 -10.72
N PHE A 84 6.62 7.09 -11.17
CA PHE A 84 5.91 6.11 -11.99
C PHE A 84 4.95 6.82 -12.97
N PRO A 85 4.55 6.17 -14.07
CA PRO A 85 3.59 6.73 -15.01
C PRO A 85 2.23 7.00 -14.36
N GLU A 86 1.60 8.12 -14.72
CA GLU A 86 0.25 8.49 -14.24
C GLU A 86 -0.79 7.39 -14.51
N SER A 87 -0.63 6.63 -15.60
CA SER A 87 -1.50 5.50 -15.94
C SER A 87 -1.62 4.44 -14.83
N HIS A 88 -0.61 4.32 -13.97
CA HIS A 88 -0.58 3.37 -12.86
C HIS A 88 -0.91 4.00 -11.51
N LEU A 89 -1.46 5.23 -11.49
CA LEU A 89 -1.86 5.93 -10.27
C LEU A 89 -2.87 5.15 -9.43
N LYS A 90 -3.83 4.49 -10.08
CA LYS A 90 -4.84 3.65 -9.40
C LYS A 90 -4.18 2.45 -8.70
N ASP A 91 -3.29 1.75 -9.41
CA ASP A 91 -2.54 0.61 -8.88
C ASP A 91 -1.62 1.03 -7.74
N ALA A 92 -0.98 2.19 -7.87
CA ALA A 92 -0.13 2.77 -6.83
C ALA A 92 -0.93 3.10 -5.57
N ALA A 93 -2.06 3.79 -5.70
CA ALA A 93 -2.93 4.10 -4.57
C ALA A 93 -3.48 2.84 -3.90
N ALA A 94 -3.83 1.81 -4.67
CA ALA A 94 -4.28 0.52 -4.13
C ALA A 94 -3.15 -0.20 -3.38
N ALA A 95 -1.96 -0.31 -3.98
CA ALA A 95 -0.80 -0.96 -3.36
C ALA A 95 -0.37 -0.29 -2.05
N LEU A 96 -0.42 1.05 -1.99
CA LEU A 96 -0.13 1.83 -0.79
C LEU A 96 -1.19 1.62 0.29
N LYS A 97 -2.49 1.64 -0.05
CA LYS A 97 -3.57 1.39 0.91
C LYS A 97 -3.60 -0.04 1.45
N SER A 98 -3.18 -1.01 0.65
CA SER A 98 -3.13 -2.43 1.04
C SER A 98 -1.83 -2.85 1.73
N ALA A 99 -0.97 -1.90 2.13
CA ALA A 99 0.27 -2.21 2.82
C ALA A 99 0.01 -2.70 4.26
N PRO A 100 0.38 -3.94 4.63
CA PRO A 100 0.17 -4.45 5.97
C PRO A 100 1.13 -3.78 6.97
N GLY A 101 0.63 -3.42 8.15
CA GLY A 101 1.45 -2.89 9.25
C GLY A 101 1.78 -1.39 9.19
N VAL A 102 1.31 -0.68 8.15
CA VAL A 102 1.45 0.77 8.02
C VAL A 102 0.13 1.39 7.58
N CYS A 103 -0.36 2.37 8.33
CA CYS A 103 -1.42 3.25 7.84
C CYS A 103 -0.79 4.27 6.91
N ILE A 104 -0.92 4.04 5.61
CA ILE A 104 -0.44 4.97 4.58
C ILE A 104 -1.54 5.97 4.26
N GLU A 105 -1.34 7.22 4.68
CA GLU A 105 -2.19 8.33 4.26
C GLU A 105 -1.71 8.80 2.89
N VAL A 106 -2.58 8.68 1.88
CA VAL A 106 -2.28 9.10 0.51
C VAL A 106 -2.87 10.48 0.26
N VAL A 107 -2.01 11.48 0.14
CA VAL A 107 -2.42 12.85 -0.22
C VAL A 107 -2.19 13.06 -1.71
N MET A 108 -3.28 13.27 -2.45
CA MET A 108 -3.21 13.70 -3.84
C MET A 108 -3.33 15.23 -3.89
N PRO A 109 -2.30 15.95 -4.38
CA PRO A 109 -2.31 17.40 -4.47
C PRO A 109 -3.32 17.84 -5.53
N VAL A 110 -3.78 19.08 -5.36
CA VAL A 110 -4.82 19.74 -6.16
C VAL A 110 -4.68 19.53 -7.68
N PRO A 111 -3.49 19.57 -8.30
CA PRO A 111 -3.36 19.36 -9.75
C PRO A 111 -3.76 17.97 -10.26
N ILE A 112 -3.71 16.93 -9.40
CA ILE A 112 -4.20 15.59 -9.76
C ILE A 112 -5.73 15.57 -9.69
N VAL A 113 -6.28 16.09 -8.60
CA VAL A 113 -7.72 16.14 -8.35
C VAL A 113 -8.43 16.97 -9.43
N GLN A 114 -7.87 18.13 -9.79
CA GLN A 114 -8.41 19.00 -10.84
C GLN A 114 -8.44 18.32 -12.21
N ARG A 115 -7.38 17.56 -12.56
CA ARG A 115 -7.35 16.81 -13.83
C ARG A 115 -8.39 15.69 -13.85
N ALA A 116 -8.49 14.93 -12.77
CA ALA A 116 -9.51 13.88 -12.65
C ALA A 116 -10.93 14.46 -12.80
N LEU A 117 -11.20 15.59 -12.14
CA LEU A 117 -12.49 16.27 -12.23
C LEU A 117 -12.76 16.77 -13.65
N ALA A 118 -11.78 17.38 -14.32
CA ALA A 118 -11.93 17.85 -15.69
C ALA A 118 -12.27 16.70 -16.67
N VAL A 119 -11.64 15.53 -16.50
CA VAL A 119 -11.95 14.34 -17.29
C VAL A 119 -13.38 13.86 -17.03
N MET A 120 -13.82 13.81 -15.77
CA MET A 120 -15.21 13.44 -15.44
C MET A 120 -16.22 14.39 -16.10
N THR A 121 -16.00 15.71 -15.99
CA THR A 121 -16.87 16.71 -16.63
C THR A 121 -16.91 16.58 -18.15
N GLN A 122 -15.78 16.27 -18.79
CA GLN A 122 -15.74 16.00 -20.23
C GLN A 122 -16.52 14.75 -20.61
N LEU A 123 -16.40 13.68 -19.81
CA LEU A 123 -17.13 12.43 -20.03
C LEU A 123 -18.64 12.63 -19.90
N GLU A 124 -19.08 13.37 -18.88
CA GLU A 124 -20.50 13.71 -18.68
C GLU A 124 -21.06 14.52 -19.85
N ARG A 125 -20.33 15.51 -20.35
CA ARG A 125 -20.75 16.28 -21.55
C ARG A 125 -20.78 15.42 -22.80
N ALA A 126 -19.80 14.55 -23.01
CA ALA A 126 -19.76 13.67 -24.16
C ALA A 126 -20.94 12.68 -24.14
N ALA A 127 -21.28 12.14 -22.96
CA ALA A 127 -22.45 11.29 -22.78
C ALA A 127 -23.76 12.05 -23.04
N ALA A 128 -23.88 13.30 -22.57
CA ALA A 128 -25.05 14.14 -22.83
C ALA A 128 -25.20 14.51 -24.32
N ALA A 129 -24.09 14.80 -25.00
CA ALA A 129 -24.09 15.11 -26.44
C ALA A 129 -24.39 13.90 -27.33
N ALA A 130 -24.09 12.68 -26.87
CA ALA A 130 -24.41 11.45 -27.59
C ALA A 130 -25.88 10.99 -27.40
N ALA A 131 -26.60 11.58 -26.44
CA ALA A 131 -27.99 11.28 -26.14
C ALA A 131 -29.00 12.30 -26.72
N ALA A 132 -28.51 13.34 -27.40
CA ALA A 132 -29.28 14.38 -28.07
C ALA A 132 -29.19 14.22 -29.59
#